data_AF-K1SZ41-F1
#
_entry.id   AF-K1SZ41-F1
#
_cell.length_a   1.000
_cell.length_b   1.000
_cell.length_c   1.000
_cell.angle_alpha   90.00
_cell.angle_beta   90.00
_cell.angle_gamma   90.00
#
_symmetry.space_group_name_H-M   'P 1'
#
loop_
_entity.id
_entity.type
_entity.pdbx_description
1 polymer ?
#
loop_
_entity_poly.entity_id
_entity_poly.type
_entity_poly.pdbx_seq_one_letter_code
_entity_poly.pdbx_strand_id
1 'polypeptide(L)'
;YPFMAVLIAQYLEALMQKGAKVFKISAYIFASLCLLLTVVFFAVRCQMIPDSIWGNGRHAAENIAFMQALESTSFSISKWLIIVLPVVAAICTLRLVIKKSSTGSLLYGITGCVLCLFVALDGVYQPTILAVKSDKHLAEDIRKQVPEGVVYSYTDRMIRFYCTNYYMNNQMRNFTLENPQEGYVILSANAQEEFLKNYNAKYQLEEVFHTDYRSCDLRNTVIMYKFNEKRK
;
A
#
# COMPACT_ATOMS: atom_id res chain seq x y z
N TYR A 1 14.18 -21.29 -14.99
CA TYR A 1 15.30 -21.79 -15.80
C TYR A 1 16.42 -22.33 -14.90
N PRO A 2 16.46 -23.65 -14.65
CA PRO A 2 17.40 -24.27 -13.71
C PRO A 2 18.87 -24.10 -14.12
N PHE A 3 19.17 -24.10 -15.43
CA PHE A 3 20.53 -23.90 -15.94
C PHE A 3 21.10 -22.51 -15.64
N MET A 4 20.27 -21.46 -15.71
CA MET A 4 20.70 -20.11 -15.35
C MET A 4 21.05 -20.00 -13.87
N ALA A 5 20.27 -20.63 -12.99
CA ALA A 5 20.54 -20.62 -11.55
C ALA A 5 21.88 -21.30 -11.22
N VAL A 6 22.19 -22.43 -11.87
CA VAL A 6 23.47 -23.13 -11.72
C VAL A 6 24.64 -22.28 -12.22
N LEU A 7 24.50 -21.63 -13.39
CA LEU A 7 25.52 -20.76 -13.94
C LEU A 7 25.78 -19.53 -13.05
N ILE A 8 24.74 -18.94 -12.48
CA ILE A 8 24.86 -17.83 -11.52
C ILE A 8 25.57 -18.28 -10.25
N ALA A 9 25.23 -19.47 -9.72
CA ALA A 9 25.87 -20.03 -8.53
C ALA A 9 27.38 -20.28 -8.76
N GLN A 10 27.74 -20.91 -9.88
CA GLN A 10 29.14 -21.15 -10.25
C GLN A 10 29.90 -19.83 -10.49
N TYR A 11 29.24 -18.82 -11.08
CA TYR A 11 29.82 -17.50 -11.27
C TYR A 11 30.10 -16.79 -9.94
N LEU A 12 29.16 -16.85 -8.99
CA LEU A 12 29.34 -16.30 -7.65
C LEU A 12 30.47 -16.99 -6.90
N GLU A 13 30.58 -18.31 -7.01
CA GLU A 13 31.68 -19.09 -6.42
C GLU A 13 33.04 -18.73 -7.05
N ALA A 14 33.11 -18.56 -8.37
CA ALA A 14 34.32 -18.12 -9.05
C ALA A 14 34.74 -16.68 -8.65
N LEU A 15 33.77 -15.79 -8.40
CA LEU A 15 34.02 -14.45 -7.84
C LEU A 15 34.51 -14.50 -6.39
N MET A 16 34.01 -15.43 -5.57
CA MET A 16 34.48 -15.61 -4.19
C MET A 16 35.97 -15.93 -4.12
N GLN A 17 36.46 -16.76 -5.04
CA GLN A 17 37.87 -17.16 -5.07
C GLN A 17 38.79 -15.99 -5.49
N LYS A 18 38.26 -15.00 -6.23
CA LYS A 18 39.04 -13.89 -6.79
C LYS A 18 38.99 -12.59 -5.97
N GLY A 19 38.00 -12.38 -5.10
CA GLY A 19 37.79 -11.06 -4.48
C GLY A 19 37.02 -11.02 -3.16
N ALA A 20 37.65 -11.44 -2.06
CA ALA A 20 37.05 -11.41 -0.71
C ALA A 20 36.67 -10.00 -0.19
N LYS A 21 37.18 -8.91 -0.81
CA LYS A 21 36.86 -7.53 -0.40
C LYS A 21 35.43 -7.13 -0.78
N VAL A 22 34.96 -7.52 -1.98
CA VAL A 22 33.62 -7.15 -2.48
C VAL A 22 32.52 -7.73 -1.59
N PHE A 23 32.66 -8.99 -1.19
CA PHE A 23 31.70 -9.65 -0.29
C PHE A 23 31.66 -9.05 1.11
N LYS A 24 32.79 -8.53 1.61
CA LYS A 24 32.80 -7.80 2.90
C LYS A 24 32.02 -6.49 2.79
N ILE A 25 32.24 -5.73 1.72
CA ILE A 25 31.53 -4.47 1.49
C ILE A 25 30.03 -4.72 1.31
N SER A 26 29.64 -5.71 0.50
CA SER A 26 28.22 -6.04 0.32
C SER A 26 27.56 -6.52 1.62
N ALA A 27 28.26 -7.33 2.44
CA ALA A 27 27.77 -7.73 3.75
C ALA A 27 27.50 -6.52 4.66
N TYR A 28 28.39 -5.52 4.68
CA TYR A 28 28.15 -4.28 5.41
C TYR A 28 26.93 -3.50 4.87
N ILE A 29 26.77 -3.40 3.55
CA ILE A 29 25.64 -2.71 2.92
C ILE A 29 24.32 -3.39 3.28
N PHE A 30 24.21 -4.72 3.15
CA PHE A 30 22.96 -5.41 3.45
C PHE A 30 22.64 -5.44 4.94
N ALA A 31 23.66 -5.56 5.81
CA ALA A 31 23.46 -5.44 7.24
C ALA A 31 23.01 -4.03 7.63
N SER A 32 23.60 -2.98 7.04
CA SER A 32 23.20 -1.60 7.33
C SER A 32 21.79 -1.29 6.84
N LEU A 33 21.38 -1.79 5.67
CA LEU A 33 20.01 -1.66 5.17
C LEU A 33 18.99 -2.33 6.10
N CYS A 34 19.29 -3.52 6.62
CA CYS A 34 18.42 -4.21 7.58
C CYS A 34 18.26 -3.41 8.87
N LEU A 35 19.35 -2.86 9.42
CA LEU A 35 19.31 -2.02 10.61
C LEU A 35 18.57 -0.71 10.35
N LEU A 36 18.86 -0.05 9.22
CA LEU A 36 18.21 1.19 8.81
C LEU A 36 16.70 1.01 8.70
N LEU A 37 16.23 -0.07 8.07
CA LEU A 37 14.80 -0.38 7.95
C LEU A 37 14.13 -0.42 9.32
N THR A 38 14.71 -1.15 10.28
CA THR A 38 14.16 -1.25 11.63
C THR A 38 14.23 0.07 12.39
N VAL A 39 15.35 0.80 12.29
CA VAL A 39 15.51 2.12 12.94
C VAL A 39 14.46 3.11 12.42
N VAL A 40 14.28 3.19 11.10
CA VAL A 40 13.28 4.06 10.47
C VAL A 40 11.88 3.65 10.93
N PHE A 41 11.57 2.36 10.96
CA PHE A 41 10.27 1.89 11.45
C PHE A 41 10.01 2.31 12.90
N PHE A 42 10.97 2.12 13.81
CA PHE A 42 10.81 2.59 15.20
C PHE A 42 10.72 4.11 15.31
N ALA A 43 11.45 4.86 14.49
CA ALA A 43 11.33 6.32 14.44
C ALA A 43 9.91 6.76 14.04
N VAL A 44 9.28 6.07 13.08
CA VAL A 44 7.88 6.28 12.71
C VAL A 44 6.96 5.94 13.88
N ARG A 45 7.14 4.78 14.54
CA ARG A 45 6.33 4.37 15.70
C ARG A 45 6.44 5.33 16.89
N CYS A 46 7.57 5.99 17.05
CA CYS A 46 7.82 6.98 18.11
C CYS A 46 7.41 8.40 17.72
N GLN A 47 6.71 8.59 16.60
CA GLN A 47 6.28 9.91 16.11
C GLN A 47 7.45 10.90 15.92
N MET A 48 8.66 10.41 15.64
CA MET A 48 9.84 11.26 15.50
C MET A 48 9.89 11.99 14.16
N ILE A 49 9.00 11.66 13.23
CA ILE A 49 8.95 12.23 11.87
C ILE A 49 7.72 13.16 11.81
N PRO A 50 7.91 14.48 11.91
CA PRO A 50 6.80 15.42 11.82
C PRO A 50 6.23 15.47 10.40
N ASP A 51 4.92 15.64 10.30
CA ASP A 51 4.19 15.71 9.01
C ASP A 51 4.69 16.82 8.09
N SER A 52 5.32 17.86 8.66
CA SER A 52 5.91 18.98 7.94
C SER A 52 7.04 18.59 6.97
N ILE A 53 7.66 17.41 7.12
CA ILE A 53 8.71 16.91 6.22
C ILE A 53 8.17 16.64 4.81
N TRP A 54 6.88 16.29 4.69
CA TRP A 54 6.28 15.91 3.40
C TRP A 54 5.80 17.11 2.57
N GLY A 55 5.74 18.31 3.18
CA GLY A 55 5.31 19.54 2.52
C GLY A 55 3.85 19.54 2.05
N ASN A 56 3.49 20.44 1.13
CA ASN A 56 2.14 20.54 0.53
C ASN A 56 2.06 19.92 -0.88
N GLY A 57 2.94 18.96 -1.18
CA GLY A 57 3.02 18.33 -2.50
C GLY A 57 1.83 17.41 -2.81
N ARG A 58 1.65 17.04 -4.09
CA ARG A 58 0.56 16.16 -4.57
C ARG A 58 0.48 14.80 -3.87
N HIS A 59 1.60 14.33 -3.32
CA HIS A 59 1.75 13.05 -2.59
C HIS A 59 1.94 13.23 -1.08
N ALA A 60 1.90 14.46 -0.55
CA ALA A 60 2.16 14.69 0.87
C ALA A 60 1.10 14.04 1.76
N ALA A 61 -0.18 14.23 1.44
CA ALA A 61 -1.28 13.61 2.16
C ALA A 61 -1.22 12.07 2.12
N GLU A 62 -0.83 11.49 0.97
CA GLU A 62 -0.66 10.03 0.83
C GLU A 62 0.51 9.52 1.70
N ASN A 63 1.64 10.23 1.71
CA ASN A 63 2.80 9.86 2.51
C ASN A 63 2.55 10.00 4.01
N ILE A 64 1.83 11.03 4.43
CA ILE A 64 1.38 11.19 5.83
C ILE A 64 0.48 10.02 6.21
N ALA A 65 -0.49 9.65 5.35
CA ALA A 65 -1.36 8.50 5.61
C ALA A 65 -0.59 7.18 5.70
N PHE A 66 0.47 6.98 4.90
CA PHE A 66 1.35 5.80 5.03
C PHE A 66 2.08 5.77 6.37
N MET A 67 2.61 6.91 6.82
CA MET A 67 3.31 7.01 8.11
C MET A 67 2.34 6.74 9.26
N GLN A 68 1.16 7.37 9.24
CA GLN A 68 0.13 7.19 10.24
C GLN A 68 -0.38 5.74 10.27
N ALA A 69 -0.47 5.05 9.12
CA ALA A 69 -0.84 3.64 9.09
C ALA A 69 0.21 2.75 9.75
N LEU A 70 1.50 2.99 9.50
CA LEU A 70 2.59 2.26 10.16
C LEU A 70 2.63 2.54 11.67
N GLU A 71 2.28 3.76 12.09
CA GLU A 71 2.24 4.21 13.48
C GLU A 71 1.03 3.66 14.27
N SER A 72 -0.16 3.65 13.67
CA SER A 72 -1.41 3.29 14.34
C SER A 72 -1.75 1.81 14.26
N THR A 73 -1.20 1.08 13.27
CA THR A 73 -1.49 -0.35 13.12
C THR A 73 -1.00 -1.14 14.33
N SER A 74 -1.90 -1.88 14.98
CA SER A 74 -1.54 -2.85 16.01
C SER A 74 -1.01 -4.13 15.34
N PHE A 75 0.26 -4.45 15.56
CA PHE A 75 0.87 -5.67 15.05
C PHE A 75 0.70 -6.83 16.03
N SER A 76 0.28 -7.98 15.51
CA SER A 76 0.28 -9.24 16.27
C SER A 76 1.71 -9.67 16.61
N ILE A 77 1.86 -10.51 17.64
CA ILE A 77 3.15 -11.05 18.10
C ILE A 77 3.93 -11.69 16.94
N SER A 78 3.26 -12.38 16.02
CA SER A 78 3.90 -12.98 14.84
C SER A 78 4.54 -11.95 13.91
N LYS A 79 3.89 -10.80 13.71
CA LYS A 79 4.43 -9.69 12.90
C LYS A 79 5.62 -9.03 13.59
N TRP A 80 5.59 -8.91 14.92
CA TRP A 80 6.75 -8.44 15.69
C TRP A 80 7.98 -9.35 15.55
N LEU A 81 7.79 -10.67 15.53
CA LEU A 81 8.89 -11.61 15.26
C LEU A 81 9.51 -11.37 13.87
N ILE A 82 8.69 -11.09 12.87
CA ILE A 82 9.14 -10.78 11.50
C ILE A 82 9.91 -9.45 11.46
N ILE A 83 9.47 -8.43 12.20
CA ILE A 83 10.15 -7.11 12.28
C ILE A 83 11.56 -7.22 12.88
N VAL A 84 11.77 -8.13 13.83
CA VAL A 84 13.07 -8.34 14.51
C VAL A 84 14.04 -9.17 13.65
N LEU A 85 13.52 -9.96 12.70
CA LEU A 85 14.31 -10.89 11.89
C LEU A 85 15.46 -10.21 11.10
N PRO A 86 15.26 -9.05 10.41
CA PRO A 86 16.35 -8.34 9.75
C PRO A 86 17.47 -7.90 10.70
N VAL A 87 17.14 -7.53 11.95
CA VAL A 87 18.14 -7.11 12.96
C VAL A 87 19.01 -8.29 13.36
N VAL A 88 18.39 -9.45 13.61
CA VAL A 88 19.11 -10.68 13.94
C VAL A 88 20.03 -11.08 12.79
N ALA A 89 19.53 -11.04 11.55
CA ALA A 89 20.32 -11.31 10.36
C ALA A 89 21.50 -10.34 10.21
N ALA A 90 21.28 -9.04 10.42
CA ALA A 90 22.32 -8.02 10.38
C ALA A 90 23.42 -8.26 11.43
N ILE A 91 23.05 -8.54 12.69
CA ILE A 91 24.01 -8.81 13.77
C ILE A 91 24.81 -10.08 13.46
N CYS A 92 24.17 -11.14 13.00
CA CYS A 92 24.84 -12.38 12.59
C CYS A 92 25.85 -12.12 11.46
N THR A 93 25.45 -11.39 10.42
CA THR A 93 26.31 -11.05 9.28
C THR A 93 27.48 -10.17 9.70
N LEU A 94 27.26 -9.15 10.53
CA LEU A 94 28.34 -8.30 11.05
C LEU A 94 29.34 -9.11 11.89
N ARG A 95 28.86 -10.04 12.73
CA ARG A 95 29.74 -10.96 13.49
C ARG A 95 30.59 -11.83 12.57
N LEU A 96 30.04 -12.32 11.47
CA LEU A 96 30.79 -13.11 10.48
C LEU A 96 31.88 -12.28 9.80
N VAL A 97 31.60 -11.00 9.52
CA VAL A 97 32.59 -10.08 8.96
C VAL A 97 33.72 -9.78 9.96
N ILE A 98 33.39 -9.51 11.23
CA ILE A 98 34.37 -9.22 12.30
C ILE A 98 35.26 -10.42 12.58
N LYS A 99 34.69 -11.64 12.64
CA LYS A 99 35.45 -12.89 12.84
C LYS A 99 36.34 -13.27 11.65
N LYS A 100 36.36 -12.47 10.58
CA LYS A 100 37.08 -12.75 9.33
C LYS A 100 36.77 -14.16 8.79
N SER A 101 35.49 -14.56 8.86
CA SER A 101 35.04 -15.88 8.43
C SER A 101 35.31 -16.10 6.94
N SER A 102 35.24 -17.36 6.50
CA SER A 102 35.39 -17.73 5.09
C SER A 102 34.38 -16.97 4.22
N THR A 103 34.75 -16.72 2.97
CA THR A 103 33.89 -16.01 2.01
C THR A 103 32.54 -16.70 1.82
N GLY A 104 32.48 -18.03 1.98
CA GLY A 104 31.23 -18.80 1.90
C GLY A 104 30.27 -18.48 3.04
N SER A 105 30.77 -18.36 4.28
CA SER A 105 29.95 -17.91 5.40
C SER A 105 29.41 -16.49 5.20
N LEU A 106 30.18 -15.59 4.59
CA LEU A 106 29.70 -14.23 4.27
C LEU A 106 28.56 -14.26 3.26
N LEU A 107 28.61 -15.12 2.24
CA LEU A 107 27.51 -15.26 1.29
C LEU A 107 26.22 -15.69 1.98
N TYR A 108 26.28 -16.70 2.86
CA TYR A 108 25.10 -17.10 3.64
C TYR A 108 24.56 -15.96 4.50
N GLY A 109 25.44 -15.14 5.09
CA GLY A 109 25.04 -13.93 5.81
C GLY A 109 24.33 -12.90 4.92
N ILE A 110 24.89 -12.61 3.74
CA ILE A 110 24.30 -11.68 2.76
C ILE A 110 22.94 -12.19 2.29
N THR A 111 22.86 -13.44 1.82
CA THR A 111 21.61 -14.06 1.37
C THR A 111 20.58 -14.10 2.49
N GLY A 112 21.01 -14.38 3.72
CA GLY A 112 20.15 -14.31 4.91
C GLY A 112 19.60 -12.91 5.15
N CYS A 113 20.43 -11.86 5.08
CA CYS A 113 19.98 -10.47 5.18
C CYS A 113 18.95 -10.12 4.09
N VAL A 114 19.24 -10.47 2.83
CA VAL A 114 18.34 -10.22 1.70
C VAL A 114 16.98 -10.91 1.92
N LEU A 115 16.99 -12.19 2.27
CA LEU A 115 15.78 -12.95 2.56
C LEU A 115 14.97 -12.31 3.70
N CYS A 116 15.62 -12.01 4.83
CA CYS A 116 14.96 -11.45 6.00
C CYS A 116 14.39 -10.06 5.72
N LEU A 117 15.08 -9.25 4.93
CA LEU A 117 14.64 -7.93 4.51
C LEU A 117 13.37 -8.04 3.65
N PHE A 118 13.34 -8.92 2.66
CA PHE A 118 12.14 -9.14 1.83
C PHE A 118 10.99 -9.72 2.64
N VAL A 119 11.24 -10.69 3.53
CA VAL A 119 10.20 -11.25 4.41
C VAL A 119 9.59 -10.17 5.30
N ALA A 120 10.40 -9.24 5.83
CA ALA A 120 9.89 -8.14 6.64
C ALA A 120 9.11 -7.11 5.82
N LEU A 121 9.62 -6.74 4.63
CA LEU A 121 8.93 -5.85 3.70
C LEU A 121 7.59 -6.41 3.27
N ASP A 122 7.58 -7.63 2.72
CA ASP A 122 6.39 -8.21 2.13
C ASP A 122 5.41 -8.74 3.19
N GLY A 123 5.91 -9.13 4.36
CA GLY A 123 5.10 -9.67 5.45
C GLY A 123 4.45 -8.63 6.35
N VAL A 124 5.05 -7.44 6.48
CA VAL A 124 4.59 -6.42 7.44
C VAL A 124 4.47 -5.05 6.79
N TYR A 125 5.56 -4.50 6.25
CA TYR A 125 5.59 -3.09 5.88
C TYR A 125 4.75 -2.78 4.62
N GLN A 126 4.96 -3.51 3.53
CA GLN A 126 4.25 -3.29 2.27
C GLN A 126 2.75 -3.54 2.39
N PRO A 127 2.25 -4.63 3.02
CA PRO A 127 0.81 -4.81 3.18
C PRO A 127 0.14 -3.67 3.95
N THR A 128 0.79 -3.15 5.00
CA THR A 128 0.26 -2.01 5.76
C THR A 128 0.17 -0.74 4.91
N ILE A 129 1.20 -0.44 4.12
CA ILE A 129 1.21 0.73 3.22
C ILE A 129 0.19 0.56 2.09
N LEU A 130 0.13 -0.63 1.47
CA LEU A 130 -0.78 -0.92 0.37
C LEU A 130 -2.24 -0.94 0.80
N ALA A 131 -2.53 -1.28 2.06
CA ALA A 131 -3.88 -1.21 2.62
C ALA A 131 -4.43 0.23 2.58
N VAL A 132 -3.60 1.23 2.89
CA VAL A 132 -3.98 2.67 2.81
C VAL A 132 -4.36 3.06 1.39
N LYS A 133 -3.65 2.52 0.39
CA LYS A 133 -3.91 2.81 -1.02
C LYS A 133 -5.11 2.03 -1.58
N SER A 134 -5.57 0.99 -0.89
CA SER A 134 -6.67 0.16 -1.34
C SER A 134 -8.01 0.86 -1.11
N ASP A 135 -8.93 0.75 -2.08
CA ASP A 135 -10.31 1.24 -1.95
C ASP A 135 -11.18 0.39 -1.00
N LYS A 136 -10.56 -0.46 -0.17
CA LYS A 136 -11.26 -1.28 0.82
C LYS A 136 -12.00 -0.39 1.83
N HIS A 137 -11.37 0.67 2.32
CA HIS A 137 -12.00 1.60 3.25
C HIS A 137 -13.20 2.32 2.62
N LEU A 138 -13.08 2.74 1.36
CA LEU A 138 -14.20 3.30 0.60
C LEU A 138 -15.36 2.31 0.49
N ALA A 139 -15.09 1.04 0.18
CA ALA A 139 -16.12 0.02 0.14
C ALA A 139 -16.77 -0.22 1.52
N GLU A 140 -16.00 -0.21 2.61
CA GLU A 140 -16.53 -0.30 3.98
C GLU A 140 -17.43 0.89 4.33
N ASP A 141 -17.04 2.11 3.95
CA ASP A 141 -17.84 3.31 4.19
C ASP A 141 -19.14 3.33 3.37
N ILE A 142 -19.09 2.87 2.12
CA ILE A 142 -20.30 2.66 1.30
C ILE A 142 -21.20 1.61 1.95
N ARG A 143 -20.65 0.48 2.43
CA ARG A 143 -21.43 -0.60 3.09
C ARG A 143 -22.10 -0.15 4.39
N LYS A 144 -21.55 0.82 5.12
CA LYS A 144 -22.22 1.41 6.29
C LYS A 144 -23.53 2.09 5.90
N GLN A 145 -23.59 2.69 4.72
CA GLN A 145 -24.77 3.38 4.20
C GLN A 145 -25.71 2.45 3.43
N VAL A 146 -25.15 1.49 2.68
CA VAL A 146 -25.87 0.51 1.87
C VAL A 146 -25.32 -0.89 2.17
N PRO A 147 -25.80 -1.55 3.25
CA PRO A 147 -25.33 -2.88 3.64
C PRO A 147 -25.68 -3.94 2.58
N GLU A 148 -26.90 -3.82 2.03
CA GLU A 148 -27.43 -4.63 0.95
C GLU A 148 -28.11 -3.72 -0.07
N GLY A 149 -27.84 -3.96 -1.35
CA GLY A 149 -28.43 -3.18 -2.45
C GLY A 149 -27.42 -2.86 -3.55
N VAL A 150 -27.90 -2.17 -4.57
CA VAL A 150 -27.08 -1.69 -5.68
C VAL A 150 -26.58 -0.28 -5.37
N VAL A 151 -25.31 -0.04 -5.67
CA VAL A 151 -24.72 1.30 -5.62
C VAL A 151 -24.35 1.72 -7.02
N TYR A 152 -24.81 2.88 -7.44
CA TYR A 152 -24.54 3.38 -8.78
C TYR A 152 -23.21 4.13 -8.81
N SER A 153 -22.46 3.99 -9.90
CA SER A 153 -21.27 4.78 -10.18
C SER A 153 -21.54 5.71 -11.34
N TYR A 154 -21.28 7.01 -11.15
CA TYR A 154 -21.24 8.00 -12.21
C TYR A 154 -19.78 8.35 -12.53
N THR A 155 -19.30 7.82 -13.64
CA THR A 155 -17.94 7.98 -14.14
C THR A 155 -17.96 8.04 -15.66
N ASP A 156 -16.89 8.58 -16.25
CA ASP A 156 -16.68 8.50 -17.71
C ASP A 156 -16.63 7.04 -18.17
N ARG A 157 -17.03 6.79 -19.41
CA ARG A 157 -17.21 5.46 -20.03
C ARG A 157 -15.99 4.55 -19.89
N MET A 158 -14.78 5.13 -19.84
CA MET A 158 -13.51 4.40 -19.75
C MET A 158 -13.06 4.09 -18.32
N ILE A 159 -13.60 4.75 -17.30
CA ILE A 159 -13.13 4.61 -15.91
C ILE A 159 -14.25 4.01 -15.06
N ARG A 160 -13.92 2.99 -14.26
CA ARG A 160 -14.86 2.34 -13.34
C ARG A 160 -14.18 2.10 -12.00
N PHE A 161 -15.00 2.01 -10.96
CA PHE A 161 -14.58 1.63 -9.61
C PHE A 161 -14.34 0.12 -9.49
N TYR A 162 -13.36 -0.42 -10.20
CA TYR A 162 -13.06 -1.86 -10.18
C TYR A 162 -12.66 -2.37 -8.80
N CYS A 163 -11.76 -1.66 -8.10
CA CYS A 163 -11.31 -2.06 -6.78
C CYS A 163 -12.44 -2.00 -5.76
N THR A 164 -13.19 -0.89 -5.74
CA THR A 164 -14.35 -0.74 -4.84
C THR A 164 -15.41 -1.80 -5.15
N ASN A 165 -15.73 -2.04 -6.42
CA ASN A 165 -16.74 -3.01 -6.84
C ASN A 165 -16.37 -4.45 -6.47
N TYR A 166 -15.07 -4.79 -6.53
CA TYR A 166 -14.56 -6.08 -6.05
C TYR A 166 -14.87 -6.27 -4.56
N TYR A 167 -14.58 -5.27 -3.71
CA TYR A 167 -14.90 -5.33 -2.28
C TYR A 167 -16.40 -5.21 -1.97
N MET A 168 -17.19 -4.69 -2.90
CA MET A 168 -18.66 -4.62 -2.86
C MET A 168 -19.34 -5.88 -3.43
N ASN A 169 -18.62 -6.99 -3.66
CA ASN A 169 -19.19 -8.22 -4.24
C ASN A 169 -19.93 -7.98 -5.57
N ASN A 170 -19.41 -7.11 -6.44
CA ASN A 170 -19.99 -6.77 -7.74
C ASN A 170 -21.38 -6.11 -7.70
N GLN A 171 -21.73 -5.45 -6.59
CA GLN A 171 -23.00 -4.74 -6.41
C GLN A 171 -23.04 -3.35 -7.07
N MET A 172 -21.93 -2.88 -7.63
CA MET A 172 -21.92 -1.57 -8.30
C MET A 172 -22.43 -1.65 -9.73
N ARG A 173 -23.25 -0.67 -10.10
CA ARG A 173 -23.86 -0.52 -11.43
C ARG A 173 -23.60 0.86 -12.03
N ASN A 174 -23.74 1.00 -13.34
CA ASN A 174 -23.51 2.29 -13.98
C ASN A 174 -24.78 3.15 -13.93
N PHE A 175 -24.67 4.36 -13.38
CA PHE A 175 -25.81 5.28 -13.23
C PHE A 175 -26.42 5.68 -14.59
N THR A 176 -25.58 6.08 -15.53
CA THR A 176 -26.01 6.62 -16.84
C THR A 176 -26.68 5.56 -17.71
N LEU A 177 -26.23 4.30 -17.62
CA LEU A 177 -26.78 3.19 -18.40
C LEU A 177 -28.11 2.68 -17.83
N GLU A 178 -28.25 2.59 -16.50
CA GLU A 178 -29.46 2.04 -15.88
C GLU A 178 -30.56 3.08 -15.64
N ASN A 179 -30.19 4.37 -15.56
CA ASN A 179 -31.12 5.49 -15.32
C ASN A 179 -32.11 5.22 -14.15
N PRO A 180 -31.59 4.90 -12.95
CA PRO A 180 -32.41 4.48 -11.81
C PRO A 180 -33.31 5.60 -11.29
N GLN A 181 -34.41 5.24 -10.63
CA GLN A 181 -35.35 6.21 -10.03
C GLN A 181 -34.91 6.64 -8.62
N GLU A 182 -34.34 5.73 -7.84
CA GLU A 182 -33.87 5.99 -6.49
C GLU A 182 -32.63 5.15 -6.17
N GLY A 183 -31.88 5.58 -5.16
CA GLY A 183 -30.74 4.84 -4.63
C GLY A 183 -29.59 5.75 -4.26
N TYR A 184 -28.37 5.20 -4.37
CA TYR A 184 -27.15 5.93 -4.07
C TYR A 184 -26.21 5.91 -5.26
N VAL A 185 -25.58 7.05 -5.52
CA VAL A 185 -24.61 7.23 -6.59
C VAL A 185 -23.30 7.75 -6.03
N ILE A 186 -22.19 7.17 -6.46
CA ILE A 186 -20.86 7.67 -6.17
C ILE A 186 -20.21 8.23 -7.44
N LEU A 187 -19.45 9.31 -7.27
CA LEU A 187 -18.72 9.98 -8.35
C LEU A 187 -17.42 10.60 -7.86
N SER A 188 -16.53 10.90 -8.80
CA SER A 188 -15.33 11.70 -8.51
C SER A 188 -15.70 13.15 -8.22
N ALA A 189 -15.00 13.82 -7.31
CA ALA A 189 -15.21 15.25 -7.04
C ALA A 189 -15.16 16.13 -8.31
N ASN A 190 -14.30 15.81 -9.28
CA ASN A 190 -14.23 16.55 -10.55
C ASN A 190 -15.51 16.43 -11.40
N ALA A 191 -16.27 15.36 -11.23
CA ALA A 191 -17.50 15.11 -11.98
C ALA A 191 -18.75 15.67 -11.27
N GLN A 192 -18.59 16.27 -10.08
CA GLN A 192 -19.68 16.77 -9.26
C GLN A 192 -20.45 17.89 -9.95
N GLU A 193 -19.75 18.91 -10.45
CA GLU A 193 -20.41 20.05 -11.11
C GLU A 193 -21.22 19.61 -12.32
N GLU A 194 -20.65 18.72 -13.14
CA GLU A 194 -21.32 18.17 -14.32
C GLU A 194 -22.54 17.32 -13.92
N PHE A 195 -22.39 16.45 -12.92
CA PHE A 195 -23.47 15.61 -12.43
C PHE A 195 -24.64 16.44 -11.89
N LEU A 196 -24.36 17.43 -11.04
CA LEU A 196 -25.38 18.32 -10.48
C LEU A 196 -26.07 19.13 -11.59
N LYS A 197 -25.33 19.65 -12.57
CA LYS A 197 -25.91 20.38 -13.70
C LYS A 197 -26.90 19.51 -14.50
N ASN A 198 -26.56 18.24 -14.73
CA ASN A 198 -27.36 17.34 -15.55
C ASN A 198 -28.57 16.74 -14.80
N TYR A 199 -28.44 16.50 -13.50
CA TYR A 199 -29.40 15.67 -12.75
C TYR A 199 -30.14 16.37 -11.62
N ASN A 200 -29.73 17.57 -11.18
CA ASN A 200 -30.41 18.30 -10.09
C ASN A 200 -31.85 18.71 -10.46
N ALA A 201 -32.16 18.89 -11.75
CA ALA A 201 -33.54 19.14 -12.19
C ALA A 201 -34.44 17.90 -12.06
N LYS A 202 -33.88 16.71 -12.29
CA LYS A 202 -34.62 15.43 -12.35
C LYS A 202 -34.72 14.75 -10.98
N TYR A 203 -33.64 14.80 -10.20
CA TYR A 203 -33.54 14.11 -8.92
C TYR A 203 -33.43 15.11 -7.76
N GLN A 204 -33.95 14.71 -6.60
CA GLN A 204 -33.60 15.29 -5.32
C GLN A 204 -32.31 14.60 -4.84
N LEU A 205 -31.24 15.37 -4.70
CA LEU A 205 -29.90 14.88 -4.34
C LEU A 205 -29.56 15.34 -2.93
N GLU A 206 -29.11 14.39 -2.10
CA GLU A 206 -28.62 14.63 -0.74
C GLU A 206 -27.20 14.07 -0.63
N GLU A 207 -26.24 14.90 -0.24
CA GLU A 207 -24.85 14.46 -0.05
C GLU A 207 -24.76 13.63 1.23
N VAL A 208 -24.26 12.40 1.11
CA VAL A 208 -24.15 11.47 2.24
C VAL A 208 -22.76 11.57 2.86
N PHE A 209 -21.72 11.57 2.03
CA PHE A 209 -20.35 11.82 2.47
C PHE A 209 -19.44 12.26 1.31
N HIS A 210 -18.33 12.87 1.70
CA HIS A 210 -17.18 13.18 0.86
C HIS A 210 -15.93 12.63 1.54
N THR A 211 -15.13 11.85 0.81
CA THR A 211 -13.89 11.28 1.35
C THR A 211 -12.75 12.31 1.42
N ASP A 212 -12.03 12.36 2.55
CA ASP A 212 -10.81 13.16 2.71
C ASP A 212 -9.58 12.54 2.02
N TYR A 213 -9.73 11.33 1.48
CA TYR A 213 -8.68 10.58 0.78
C TYR A 213 -9.07 10.30 -0.67
N ARG A 214 -8.09 9.90 -1.47
CA ARG A 214 -8.29 9.61 -2.90
C ARG A 214 -8.58 8.13 -3.13
N SER A 215 -9.53 7.84 -4.01
CA SER A 215 -9.72 6.48 -4.52
C SER A 215 -8.53 6.09 -5.42
N CYS A 216 -8.14 4.82 -5.35
CA CYS A 216 -7.11 4.22 -6.18
C CYS A 216 -7.46 4.28 -7.67
N ASP A 217 -8.71 3.98 -8.02
CA ASP A 217 -9.17 3.91 -9.41
C ASP A 217 -9.27 5.30 -10.05
N LEU A 218 -9.81 6.28 -9.30
CA LEU A 218 -10.05 7.63 -9.81
C LEU A 218 -8.89 8.60 -9.57
N ARG A 219 -7.99 8.28 -8.64
CA ARG A 219 -6.95 9.19 -8.12
C ARG A 219 -7.50 10.54 -7.67
N ASN A 220 -8.75 10.54 -7.22
CA ASN A 220 -9.48 11.71 -6.78
C ASN A 220 -10.36 11.35 -5.57
N THR A 221 -10.80 12.37 -4.83
CA THR A 221 -11.78 12.20 -3.75
C THR A 221 -13.13 11.78 -4.34
N VAL A 222 -13.88 11.03 -3.56
CA VAL A 222 -15.16 10.44 -3.95
C VAL A 222 -16.27 11.07 -3.13
N ILE A 223 -17.37 11.37 -3.81
CA ILE A 223 -18.57 11.93 -3.21
C ILE A 223 -19.72 10.96 -3.45
N MET A 224 -20.51 10.73 -2.41
CA MET A 224 -21.70 9.89 -2.46
C MET A 224 -22.96 10.74 -2.29
N TYR A 225 -23.89 10.60 -3.21
CA TYR A 225 -25.22 11.19 -3.12
C TYR A 225 -26.27 10.10 -2.96
N LYS A 226 -27.25 10.37 -2.11
CA LYS A 226 -28.55 9.72 -2.14
C LYS A 226 -29.42 10.49 -3.13
N PHE A 227 -30.11 9.77 -4.01
CA PHE A 227 -30.97 10.37 -5.01
C PHE A 227 -32.35 9.73 -5.01
N ASN A 228 -33.37 10.57 -5.21
CA ASN A 228 -34.75 10.15 -5.45
C ASN A 228 -35.32 10.97 -6.60
N GLU A 229 -36.01 10.33 -7.54
CA GLU A 229 -36.66 11.03 -8.65
C GLU A 229 -37.74 11.96 -8.12
N LYS A 230 -37.72 13.23 -8.56
CA LYS A 230 -38.75 14.20 -8.17
C LYS A 230 -40.06 13.75 -8.80
N ARG A 231 -41.04 13.38 -7.98
CA ARG A 231 -42.39 13.12 -8.46
C ARG A 231 -42.91 14.41 -9.09
N LYS A 232 -43.36 14.31 -10.34
CA LYS A 232 -44.08 15.39 -11.03
C LYS A 232 -45.37 15.73 -10.33
#